data_AF-A0AAE0Q4N8-F1
#
_entry.id   AF-A0AAE0Q4N8-F1
#
_cell.length_a   1.000
_cell.length_b   1.000
_cell.length_c   1.000
_cell.angle_alpha   90.00
_cell.angle_beta   90.00
_cell.angle_gamma   90.00
#
_symmetry.space_group_name_H-M   'P 1'
#
loop_
_entity.id
_entity.type
_entity.pdbx_description
1 polymer ?
#
loop_
_entity_poly.entity_id
_entity_poly.type
_entity_poly.pdbx_seq_one_letter_code
_entity_poly.pdbx_strand_id
1 'polypeptide(L)'
;CLGKMRTVESVVIGDTGDEEEDQEVGEDVDFVDVSELLNEDDGFEYQLPKHQCCACHLLNLIGTVDATKATSNEGYKKLYHSTFGKCNALWNKCGRATLAAEIVQDVCSIQLLRPNTTRWNSSYLAVERLLRIIRDKGAIRIMCTDLNVPMFNPAENAFLTEYCAVMGPISQATNILQEETNVHMGWLLPTINLLTTKLECVKLPLKYCKPLVGALLVGIENRFGHMFGDPELIAASILLPKFRTTWTKDNAIIRMGMDYIKQHMEETTLGDGTRSSSSDDDDFFFFALQTSPARDSSKQLDG
;
A
#
# COMPACT_ATOMS: atom_id res chain seq x y z
N CYS A 1 -18.46 -13.49 -19.95
CA CYS A 1 -18.87 -14.91 -19.93
C CYS A 1 -18.60 -15.49 -18.54
N LEU A 2 -19.66 -15.76 -17.79
CA LEU A 2 -19.62 -16.33 -16.43
C LEU A 2 -19.46 -17.85 -16.53
N GLY A 3 -18.34 -18.39 -16.01
CA GLY A 3 -18.15 -19.82 -15.77
C GLY A 3 -18.31 -20.12 -14.28
N LYS A 4 -19.38 -20.84 -13.94
CA LYS A 4 -19.66 -21.37 -12.58
C LYS A 4 -18.61 -22.43 -12.22
N MET A 5 -17.91 -22.24 -11.10
CA MET A 5 -17.18 -23.32 -10.43
C MET A 5 -18.13 -24.03 -9.47
N ARG A 6 -18.31 -25.34 -9.67
CA ARG A 6 -19.11 -26.24 -8.84
C ARG A 6 -18.39 -26.52 -7.52
N THR A 7 -19.11 -26.36 -6.42
CA THR A 7 -18.77 -26.90 -5.11
C THR A 7 -18.88 -28.42 -5.16
N VAL A 8 -17.83 -29.14 -4.78
CA VAL A 8 -17.87 -30.60 -4.59
C VAL A 8 -18.23 -30.83 -3.12
N GLU A 9 -19.45 -31.30 -2.87
CA GLU A 9 -19.86 -31.89 -1.60
C GLU A 9 -19.28 -33.32 -1.54
N SER A 10 -18.46 -33.61 -0.53
CA SER A 10 -18.06 -34.98 -0.22
C SER A 10 -19.15 -35.65 0.62
N VAL A 11 -19.68 -36.73 0.07
CA VAL A 11 -20.68 -37.62 0.64
C VAL A 11 -20.05 -38.44 1.78
N VAL A 12 -20.70 -38.46 2.94
CA VAL A 12 -20.38 -39.37 4.06
C VAL A 12 -21.27 -40.61 3.94
N ILE A 13 -20.66 -41.78 3.79
CA ILE A 13 -21.30 -43.08 4.03
C ILE A 13 -20.41 -43.81 5.04
N GLY A 14 -20.97 -44.17 6.20
CA GLY A 14 -20.32 -45.06 7.16
C GLY A 14 -20.71 -46.52 6.92
N ASP A 15 -19.84 -47.46 7.27
CA ASP A 15 -20.01 -48.34 8.43
C ASP A 15 -18.77 -49.25 8.67
N THR A 16 -18.56 -49.57 9.95
CA THR A 16 -17.82 -50.68 10.61
C THR A 16 -16.38 -51.07 10.22
N GLY A 17 -15.47 -50.81 11.17
CA GLY A 17 -14.67 -51.80 11.92
C GLY A 17 -13.65 -52.67 11.19
N ASP A 18 -12.36 -52.36 11.38
CA ASP A 18 -11.38 -53.22 12.08
C ASP A 18 -10.02 -52.51 12.20
N GLU A 19 -9.30 -52.81 13.28
CA GLU A 19 -8.03 -52.21 13.70
C GLU A 19 -6.86 -52.67 12.83
N GLU A 20 -6.21 -51.78 12.07
CA GLU A 20 -4.82 -51.96 11.64
C GLU A 20 -4.07 -50.61 11.72
N GLU A 21 -2.85 -50.68 12.26
CA GLU A 21 -1.95 -49.56 12.53
C GLU A 21 -1.40 -48.96 11.22
N ASP A 22 -2.07 -47.94 10.68
CA ASP A 22 -1.47 -47.10 9.63
C ASP A 22 -0.58 -46.02 10.27
N GLN A 23 0.72 -46.23 10.16
CA GLN A 23 1.71 -45.17 10.34
C GLN A 23 1.42 -44.06 9.33
N GLU A 24 0.77 -42.98 9.78
CA GLU A 24 0.75 -41.71 9.04
C GLU A 24 2.19 -41.19 8.94
N VAL A 25 2.89 -41.60 7.88
CA VAL A 25 4.02 -40.84 7.36
C VAL A 25 3.41 -39.56 6.81
N GLY A 26 3.32 -38.54 7.67
CA GLY A 26 3.08 -37.18 7.22
C GLY A 26 4.24 -36.80 6.30
N GLU A 27 4.02 -36.85 4.99
CA GLU A 27 4.90 -36.16 4.05
C GLU A 27 4.87 -34.68 4.44
N ASP A 28 5.98 -34.21 4.99
CA ASP A 28 6.24 -32.79 5.22
C ASP A 28 6.22 -32.14 3.83
N VAL A 29 5.09 -31.53 3.46
CA VAL A 29 4.98 -30.77 2.23
C VAL A 29 5.68 -29.45 2.48
N ASP A 30 6.94 -29.36 2.05
CA ASP A 30 7.69 -28.12 2.04
C ASP A 30 6.95 -27.10 1.15
N PHE A 31 6.39 -26.07 1.78
CA PHE A 31 5.79 -24.95 1.08
C PHE A 31 6.90 -24.11 0.45
N VAL A 32 7.13 -24.29 -0.85
CA VAL A 32 8.06 -23.46 -1.62
C VAL A 32 7.42 -22.11 -1.91
N ASP A 33 8.13 -21.01 -1.62
CA ASP A 33 7.68 -19.67 -2.03
C ASP A 33 7.78 -19.53 -3.56
N VAL A 34 6.63 -19.67 -4.22
CA VAL A 34 6.50 -19.51 -5.67
C VAL A 34 7.04 -18.17 -6.15
N SER A 35 7.05 -17.14 -5.29
CA SER A 35 7.59 -15.82 -5.63
C SER A 35 9.11 -15.82 -5.79
N GLU A 36 9.83 -16.65 -5.04
CA GLU A 36 11.29 -16.79 -5.18
C GLU A 36 11.64 -17.51 -6.47
N LEU A 37 10.91 -18.58 -6.82
CA LEU A 37 11.08 -19.33 -8.07
C LEU A 37 10.83 -18.47 -9.32
N LEU A 38 9.88 -17.54 -9.28
CA LEU A 38 9.56 -16.66 -10.42
C LEU A 38 10.56 -15.51 -10.63
N ASN A 39 11.51 -15.32 -9.71
CA ASN A 39 12.56 -14.30 -9.80
C ASN A 39 13.90 -14.84 -10.31
N GLU A 40 14.00 -16.16 -10.52
CA GLU A 40 15.21 -16.78 -11.05
C GLU A 40 15.34 -16.53 -12.56
N ASP A 41 16.57 -16.28 -13.01
CA ASP A 41 16.89 -16.19 -14.43
C ASP A 41 17.05 -17.62 -14.97
N ASP A 42 16.00 -18.11 -15.63
CA ASP A 42 15.92 -19.46 -16.17
C ASP A 42 16.91 -19.72 -17.34
N GLY A 43 17.63 -18.70 -17.82
CA GLY A 43 18.59 -18.81 -18.92
C GLY A 43 17.98 -19.07 -20.30
N PHE A 44 16.65 -18.99 -20.44
CA PHE A 44 15.97 -19.13 -21.73
C PHE A 44 16.05 -17.85 -22.58
N GLU A 45 15.99 -18.02 -23.91
CA GLU A 45 16.00 -16.93 -24.91
C GLU A 45 14.84 -15.94 -24.73
N TYR A 46 13.70 -16.42 -24.23
CA TYR A 46 12.52 -15.61 -23.95
C TYR A 46 12.18 -15.73 -22.47
N GLN A 47 12.40 -14.64 -21.73
CA GLN A 47 12.08 -14.53 -20.32
C GLN A 47 10.82 -13.67 -20.16
N LEU A 48 9.97 -14.08 -19.23
CA LEU A 48 8.90 -13.19 -18.79
C LEU A 48 9.53 -11.99 -18.08
N PRO A 49 8.97 -10.78 -18.24
CA PRO A 49 9.37 -9.65 -17.42
C PRO A 49 9.32 -10.01 -15.94
N LYS A 50 10.29 -9.52 -15.16
CA LYS A 50 10.36 -9.76 -13.72
C LYS A 50 9.00 -9.52 -13.06
N HIS A 51 8.59 -10.46 -12.22
CA HIS A 51 7.31 -10.34 -11.52
C HIS A 51 7.35 -9.15 -10.56
N GLN A 52 6.60 -8.09 -10.88
CA GLN A 52 6.49 -6.90 -10.03
C GLN A 52 5.41 -7.10 -8.97
N CYS A 53 5.82 -7.18 -7.70
CA CYS A 53 4.88 -7.21 -6.59
C CYS A 53 4.05 -5.93 -6.53
N CYS A 54 2.73 -6.05 -6.37
CA CYS A 54 1.85 -4.89 -6.26
C CYS A 54 2.17 -4.06 -5.01
N ALA A 55 2.62 -2.82 -5.19
CA ALA A 55 2.94 -1.92 -4.07
C ALA A 55 1.75 -1.70 -3.12
N CYS A 56 0.52 -1.68 -3.65
CA CYS A 56 -0.69 -1.55 -2.86
C CYS A 56 -0.96 -2.80 -2.00
N HIS A 57 -0.59 -3.98 -2.50
CA HIS A 57 -0.62 -5.21 -1.72
C HIS A 57 0.41 -5.18 -0.59
N LEU A 58 1.64 -4.71 -0.87
CA LEU A 58 2.67 -4.54 0.17
C LEU A 58 2.23 -3.54 1.25
N LEU A 59 1.65 -2.39 0.88
CA LEU A 59 1.10 -1.42 1.84
C LEU A 59 -0.06 -2.00 2.66
N ASN A 60 -0.90 -2.84 2.06
CA ASN A 60 -1.92 -3.58 2.81
C ASN A 60 -1.28 -4.49 3.86
N LEU A 61 -0.28 -5.30 3.48
CA LEU A 61 0.43 -6.16 4.43
C LEU A 61 1.07 -5.35 5.57
N ILE A 62 1.61 -4.16 5.28
CA ILE A 62 2.15 -3.28 6.31
C ILE A 62 1.06 -2.80 7.27
N GLY A 63 -0.04 -2.28 6.72
CA GLY A 63 -1.17 -1.75 7.50
C GLY A 63 -1.96 -2.81 8.27
N THR A 64 -1.81 -4.09 7.93
CA THR A 64 -2.53 -5.21 8.54
C THR A 64 -1.60 -6.13 9.31
N VAL A 65 -0.75 -6.89 8.61
CA VAL A 65 0.14 -7.90 9.17
C VAL A 65 1.25 -7.26 10.01
N ASP A 66 2.04 -6.34 9.44
CA ASP A 66 3.16 -5.75 10.20
C ASP A 66 2.68 -4.86 11.33
N ALA A 67 1.56 -4.16 11.17
CA ALA A 67 0.91 -3.39 12.23
C ALA A 67 0.60 -4.23 13.48
N THR A 68 0.35 -5.55 13.35
CA THR A 68 0.13 -6.43 14.52
C THR A 68 1.34 -6.52 15.43
N LYS A 69 2.57 -6.33 14.91
CA LYS A 69 3.81 -6.35 15.71
C LYS A 69 3.83 -5.25 16.78
N ALA A 70 3.02 -4.21 16.63
CA ALA A 70 2.84 -3.18 17.66
C ALA A 70 2.29 -3.76 18.99
N THR A 71 1.58 -4.89 18.93
CA THR A 71 1.04 -5.57 20.11
C THR A 71 2.11 -6.23 20.99
N SER A 72 3.36 -6.32 20.54
CA SER A 72 4.49 -6.72 21.39
C SER A 72 4.70 -5.73 22.55
N ASN A 73 4.24 -4.48 22.43
CA ASN A 73 4.20 -3.55 23.54
C ASN A 73 2.93 -3.75 24.38
N GLU A 74 3.09 -4.20 25.62
CA GLU A 74 1.99 -4.50 26.53
C GLU A 74 1.04 -3.32 26.82
N GLY A 75 1.58 -2.10 26.89
CA GLY A 75 0.78 -0.89 27.10
C GLY A 75 -0.13 -0.58 25.91
N TYR A 76 0.44 -0.63 24.71
CA TYR A 76 -0.32 -0.50 23.46
C TYR A 76 -1.34 -1.62 23.30
N LYS A 77 -0.95 -2.88 23.53
CA LYS A 77 -1.80 -4.06 23.39
C LYS A 77 -3.06 -3.97 24.26
N LYS A 78 -2.90 -3.64 25.55
CA LYS A 78 -4.03 -3.51 26.48
C LYS A 78 -5.01 -2.42 26.03
N LEU A 79 -4.49 -1.26 25.64
CA LEU A 79 -5.33 -0.14 25.20
C LEU A 79 -5.99 -0.43 23.85
N TYR A 80 -5.27 -1.06 22.92
CA TYR A 80 -5.78 -1.53 21.64
C TYR A 80 -6.95 -2.49 21.84
N HIS A 81 -6.79 -3.55 22.64
CA HIS A 81 -7.86 -4.52 22.89
C HIS A 81 -9.07 -3.91 23.60
N SER A 82 -8.85 -3.06 24.62
CA SER A 82 -9.94 -2.36 25.31
C SER A 82 -10.75 -1.49 24.34
N THR A 83 -10.04 -0.69 23.55
CA THR A 83 -10.66 0.28 22.64
C THR A 83 -11.36 -0.41 21.46
N PHE A 84 -10.64 -1.27 20.73
CA PHE A 84 -11.19 -1.98 19.58
C PHE A 84 -12.25 -3.01 19.99
N GLY A 85 -12.21 -3.53 21.23
CA GLY A 85 -13.31 -4.34 21.78
C GLY A 85 -14.63 -3.57 21.80
N LYS A 86 -14.62 -2.32 22.26
CA LYS A 86 -15.79 -1.43 22.25
C LYS A 86 -16.22 -1.04 20.83
N CYS A 87 -15.26 -0.69 19.96
CA CYS A 87 -15.55 -0.39 18.55
C CYS A 87 -16.21 -1.59 17.85
N ASN A 88 -15.66 -2.79 18.02
CA ASN A 88 -16.21 -4.02 17.45
C ASN A 88 -17.59 -4.33 18.02
N ALA A 89 -17.84 -4.09 19.31
CA ALA A 89 -19.17 -4.25 19.90
C ALA A 89 -20.20 -3.33 19.22
N LEU A 90 -19.86 -2.06 18.98
CA LEU A 90 -20.71 -1.12 18.25
C LEU A 90 -20.94 -1.56 16.80
N TRP A 91 -19.87 -1.83 16.05
CA TRP A 91 -19.96 -2.22 14.64
C TRP A 91 -20.74 -3.53 14.47
N ASN A 92 -20.57 -4.50 15.36
CA ASN A 92 -21.30 -5.77 15.31
C ASN A 92 -22.78 -5.63 15.70
N LYS A 93 -23.13 -4.69 16.59
CA LYS A 93 -24.54 -4.42 16.91
C LYS A 93 -25.24 -3.74 15.74
N CYS A 94 -24.63 -2.69 15.19
CA CYS A 94 -25.16 -1.96 14.04
C CYS A 94 -25.21 -2.83 12.77
N GLY A 95 -24.24 -3.73 12.58
CA GLY A 95 -24.22 -4.63 11.43
C GLY A 95 -25.19 -5.81 11.50
N ARG A 96 -25.73 -6.13 12.69
CA ARG A 96 -26.67 -7.27 12.87
C ARG A 96 -28.13 -6.86 13.03
N ALA A 97 -28.39 -5.66 13.55
CA ALA A 97 -29.74 -5.17 13.80
C ALA A 97 -30.00 -3.91 12.98
N THR A 98 -31.00 -3.96 12.10
CA THR A 98 -31.44 -2.81 11.29
C THR A 98 -31.87 -1.65 12.18
N LEU A 99 -32.63 -1.93 13.24
CA LEU A 99 -33.03 -0.95 14.24
C LEU A 99 -31.83 -0.24 14.90
N ALA A 100 -30.74 -0.96 15.16
CA ALA A 100 -29.53 -0.36 15.71
C ALA A 100 -28.82 0.56 14.70
N ALA A 101 -28.83 0.20 13.41
CA ALA A 101 -28.29 1.04 12.34
C ALA A 101 -29.16 2.29 12.10
N GLU A 102 -30.47 2.15 12.18
CA GLU A 102 -31.44 3.26 12.10
C GLU A 102 -31.25 4.24 13.25
N ILE A 103 -31.16 3.76 14.50
CA ILE A 103 -30.87 4.61 15.68
C ILE A 103 -29.59 5.41 15.46
N VAL A 104 -28.53 4.78 14.95
CA VAL A 104 -27.26 5.46 14.65
C VAL A 104 -27.43 6.51 13.55
N GLN A 105 -28.16 6.19 12.48
CA GLN A 105 -28.41 7.12 11.39
C GLN A 105 -29.29 8.30 11.83
N ASP A 106 -30.30 8.07 12.67
CA ASP A 106 -31.21 9.09 13.17
C ASP A 106 -30.49 10.05 14.13
N VAL A 107 -29.66 9.50 15.03
CA VAL A 107 -28.94 10.30 16.03
C VAL A 107 -27.75 11.04 15.42
N CYS A 108 -27.02 10.40 14.50
CA CYS A 108 -25.73 10.92 14.03
C CYS A 108 -25.78 11.48 12.59
N SER A 109 -26.90 11.32 11.87
CA SER A 109 -27.02 11.57 10.41
C SER A 109 -25.96 10.82 9.58
N ILE A 110 -25.36 9.79 10.16
CA ILE A 110 -24.19 9.09 9.65
C ILE A 110 -24.35 7.61 9.97
N GLN A 111 -24.15 6.73 9.00
CA GLN A 111 -24.04 5.29 9.25
C GLN A 111 -22.62 4.90 9.67
N LEU A 112 -22.53 3.99 10.64
CA LEU A 112 -21.27 3.35 11.03
C LEU A 112 -20.79 2.40 9.94
N LEU A 113 -19.51 2.48 9.61
CA LEU A 113 -18.86 1.53 8.71
C LEU A 113 -18.40 0.31 9.51
N ARG A 114 -18.69 -0.88 9.01
CA ARG A 114 -18.11 -2.12 9.54
C ARG A 114 -16.76 -2.34 8.88
N PRO A 115 -15.67 -2.53 9.66
CA PRO A 115 -14.41 -2.99 9.10
C PRO A 115 -14.60 -4.32 8.37
N ASN A 116 -13.94 -4.46 7.23
CA ASN A 116 -13.84 -5.68 6.47
C ASN A 116 -12.37 -6.13 6.47
N THR A 117 -12.09 -7.31 6.99
CA THR A 117 -10.76 -7.92 7.03
C THR A 117 -10.11 -8.02 5.65
N THR A 118 -10.87 -8.17 4.56
CA THR A 118 -10.31 -8.26 3.20
C THR A 118 -10.01 -6.91 2.56
N ARG A 119 -10.48 -5.79 3.16
CA ARG A 119 -10.27 -4.43 2.62
C ARG A 119 -9.40 -3.63 3.58
N TRP A 120 -8.16 -3.42 3.16
CA TRP A 120 -7.05 -2.89 3.98
C TRP A 120 -7.31 -1.53 4.66
N ASN A 121 -8.06 -0.62 4.04
CA ASN A 121 -8.38 0.70 4.62
C ASN A 121 -9.67 0.72 5.44
N SER A 122 -10.42 -0.38 5.50
CA SER A 122 -11.76 -0.40 6.11
C SER A 122 -11.72 -0.12 7.61
N SER A 123 -10.74 -0.64 8.33
CA SER A 123 -10.55 -0.39 9.77
C SER A 123 -10.26 1.09 10.02
N TYR A 124 -9.37 1.70 9.24
CA TYR A 124 -9.08 3.12 9.32
C TYR A 124 -10.33 3.97 9.06
N LEU A 125 -11.06 3.72 7.96
CA LEU A 125 -12.26 4.46 7.59
C LEU A 125 -13.37 4.31 8.64
N ALA A 126 -13.51 3.13 9.24
CA ALA A 126 -14.49 2.88 10.30
C ALA A 126 -14.14 3.64 11.58
N VAL A 127 -12.87 3.67 11.98
CA VAL A 127 -12.42 4.47 13.14
C VAL A 127 -12.55 5.96 12.85
N GLU A 128 -12.17 6.42 11.67
CA GLU A 128 -12.30 7.83 11.27
C GLU A 128 -13.77 8.27 11.34
N ARG A 129 -14.69 7.41 10.88
CA ARG A 129 -16.13 7.67 10.96
C ARG A 129 -16.62 7.72 12.40
N LEU A 130 -16.20 6.77 13.22
CA LEU A 130 -16.55 6.72 14.64
C LEU A 130 -16.06 7.98 15.38
N LEU A 131 -14.84 8.46 15.09
CA LEU A 131 -14.31 9.69 15.68
C LEU A 131 -15.16 10.93 15.34
N ARG A 132 -15.76 10.99 14.15
CA ARG A 132 -16.69 12.08 13.80
C ARG A 132 -17.92 12.08 14.71
N ILE A 133 -18.41 10.90 15.08
CA ILE A 133 -19.52 10.74 16.02
C ILE A 133 -19.07 11.07 17.45
N ILE A 134 -17.90 10.61 17.88
CA ILE A 134 -17.35 10.88 19.23
C ILE A 134 -17.17 12.39 19.48
N ARG A 135 -16.88 13.18 18.45
CA ARG A 135 -16.78 14.65 18.56
C ARG A 135 -18.10 15.29 18.99
N ASP A 136 -19.23 14.70 18.60
CA ASP A 136 -20.54 15.06 19.14
C ASP A 136 -20.81 14.25 20.42
N LYS A 137 -20.50 14.87 21.57
CA LYS A 137 -20.66 14.26 22.89
C LYS A 137 -22.11 13.85 23.19
N GLY A 138 -23.11 14.47 22.56
CA GLY A 138 -24.51 14.12 22.72
C GLY A 138 -24.84 12.81 22.00
N ALA A 139 -24.50 12.76 20.72
CA ALA A 139 -24.78 11.62 19.83
C ALA A 139 -24.13 10.31 20.33
N ILE A 140 -22.85 10.36 20.70
CA ILE A 140 -22.13 9.17 21.18
C ILE A 140 -22.73 8.60 22.47
N ARG A 141 -23.22 9.47 23.38
CA ARG A 141 -23.82 9.03 24.64
C ARG A 141 -25.13 8.31 24.40
N ILE A 142 -26.01 8.88 23.59
CA ILE A 142 -27.30 8.27 23.22
C ILE A 142 -27.05 6.91 22.58
N MET A 143 -26.16 6.85 21.57
CA MET A 143 -25.81 5.61 20.89
C MET A 143 -25.26 4.54 21.84
N CYS A 144 -24.34 4.88 22.74
CA CYS A 144 -23.79 3.91 23.70
C CYS A 144 -24.85 3.41 24.70
N THR A 145 -25.77 4.27 25.14
CA THR A 145 -26.88 3.90 26.01
C THR A 145 -27.86 2.97 25.29
N ASP A 146 -28.34 3.35 24.11
CA ASP A 146 -29.35 2.59 23.36
C ASP A 146 -28.80 1.24 22.88
N LEU A 147 -27.53 1.22 22.45
CA LEU A 147 -26.87 -0.01 22.03
C LEU A 147 -26.30 -0.80 23.19
N ASN A 148 -26.42 -0.35 24.44
CA ASN A 148 -25.84 -1.01 25.62
C ASN A 148 -24.36 -1.38 25.41
N VAL A 149 -23.53 -0.38 25.06
CA VAL A 149 -22.07 -0.51 24.93
C VAL A 149 -21.41 0.47 25.89
N PRO A 150 -20.36 0.06 26.64
CA PRO A 150 -19.66 0.97 27.54
C PRO A 150 -19.11 2.20 26.82
N MET A 151 -19.23 3.36 27.47
CA MET A 151 -18.63 4.61 26.97
C MET A 151 -17.11 4.49 26.84
N PHE A 152 -16.57 5.20 25.84
CA PHE A 152 -15.13 5.37 25.68
C PHE A 152 -14.58 6.31 26.75
N ASN A 153 -13.50 5.89 27.39
CA ASN A 153 -12.78 6.74 28.34
C ASN A 153 -11.87 7.75 27.59
N PRO A 154 -11.34 8.78 28.27
CA PRO A 154 -10.49 9.78 27.61
C PRO A 154 -9.22 9.21 26.96
N ALA A 155 -8.63 8.17 27.54
CA ALA A 155 -7.44 7.53 26.98
C ALA A 155 -7.75 6.74 25.70
N GLU A 156 -8.90 6.05 25.64
CA GLU A 156 -9.38 5.35 24.45
C GLU A 156 -9.72 6.34 23.32
N ASN A 157 -10.33 7.48 23.64
CA ASN A 157 -10.60 8.53 22.65
C ASN A 157 -9.31 9.15 22.08
N ALA A 158 -8.33 9.41 22.96
CA ALA A 158 -7.01 9.87 22.54
C ALA A 158 -6.30 8.81 21.68
N PHE A 159 -6.40 7.53 22.06
CA PHE A 159 -5.85 6.42 21.29
C PHE A 159 -6.46 6.32 19.89
N LEU A 160 -7.79 6.39 19.73
CA LEU A 160 -8.43 6.37 18.41
C LEU A 160 -7.96 7.55 17.54
N THR A 161 -7.83 8.73 18.15
CA THR A 161 -7.34 9.93 17.46
C THR A 161 -5.92 9.74 16.95
N GLU A 162 -5.02 9.21 17.80
CA GLU A 162 -3.66 8.87 17.41
C GLU A 162 -3.61 7.75 16.35
N TYR A 163 -4.43 6.72 16.48
CA TYR A 163 -4.53 5.62 15.52
C TYR A 163 -4.89 6.13 14.13
N CYS A 164 -5.89 7.02 14.01
CA CYS A 164 -6.23 7.64 12.74
C CYS A 164 -5.13 8.54 12.20
N ALA A 165 -4.42 9.28 13.06
CA ALA A 165 -3.28 10.10 12.63
C ALA A 165 -2.14 9.24 12.04
N VAL A 166 -1.92 8.04 12.58
CA VAL A 166 -0.90 7.10 12.12
C VAL A 166 -1.31 6.33 10.85
N MET A 167 -2.55 5.83 10.80
CA MET A 167 -3.05 5.05 9.67
C MET A 167 -3.46 5.93 8.47
N GLY A 168 -3.73 7.22 8.70
CA GLY A 168 -4.10 8.17 7.64
C GLY A 168 -3.05 8.30 6.53
N PRO A 169 -1.76 8.52 6.84
CA PRO A 169 -0.68 8.52 5.85
C PRO A 169 -0.60 7.22 5.04
N ILE A 170 -0.72 6.05 5.68
CA ILE A 170 -0.79 4.76 4.98
C ILE A 170 -1.98 4.75 4.03
N SER A 171 -3.14 5.22 4.50
CA SER A 171 -4.35 5.29 3.67
C SER A 171 -4.18 6.19 2.44
N GLN A 172 -3.49 7.31 2.60
CA GLN A 172 -3.22 8.24 1.50
C GLN A 172 -2.22 7.66 0.50
N ALA A 173 -1.13 7.06 0.98
CA ALA A 173 -0.09 6.47 0.14
C ALA A 173 -0.66 5.37 -0.75
N THR A 174 -1.46 4.46 -0.19
CA THR A 174 -2.07 3.42 -1.02
C THR A 174 -3.09 4.00 -1.99
N ASN A 175 -3.90 5.00 -1.60
CA ASN A 175 -4.83 5.62 -2.54
C ASN A 175 -4.08 6.22 -3.74
N ILE A 176 -2.96 6.92 -3.49
CA ILE A 176 -2.11 7.46 -4.56
C ILE A 176 -1.60 6.34 -5.46
N LEU A 177 -1.11 5.22 -4.92
CA LEU A 177 -0.56 4.12 -5.73
C LEU A 177 -1.64 3.24 -6.39
N GLN A 178 -2.90 3.33 -5.94
CA GLN A 178 -4.05 2.64 -6.53
C GLN A 178 -4.77 3.46 -7.60
N GLU A 179 -4.41 4.73 -7.80
CA GLU A 179 -5.03 5.55 -8.84
C GLU A 179 -4.70 4.96 -10.23
N GLU A 180 -5.75 4.69 -11.02
CA GLU A 180 -5.60 4.08 -12.35
C GLU A 180 -5.10 5.09 -13.42
N THR A 181 -5.31 6.37 -13.17
CA THR A 181 -4.98 7.46 -14.10
C THR A 181 -3.75 8.22 -13.62
N ASN A 182 -2.69 8.27 -14.43
CA ASN A 182 -1.45 9.04 -14.21
C ASN A 182 -0.49 8.52 -13.12
N VAL A 183 -0.70 7.29 -12.63
CA VAL A 183 0.26 6.61 -11.76
C VAL A 183 1.07 5.63 -12.58
N HIS A 184 2.37 5.86 -12.57
CA HIS A 184 3.37 5.00 -13.21
C HIS A 184 4.43 4.65 -12.18
N MET A 185 5.35 3.77 -12.57
CA MET A 185 6.38 3.24 -11.67
C MET A 185 7.19 4.32 -10.94
N GLY A 186 7.41 5.48 -11.56
CA GLY A 186 8.09 6.63 -10.94
C GLY A 186 7.36 7.29 -9.76
N TRP A 187 6.10 6.93 -9.46
CA TRP A 187 5.41 7.41 -8.26
C TRP A 187 5.73 6.58 -7.02
N LEU A 188 6.28 5.37 -7.18
CA LEU A 188 6.50 4.42 -6.10
C LEU A 188 7.44 4.99 -5.03
N LEU A 189 8.71 5.22 -5.37
CA LEU A 189 9.72 5.67 -4.41
C LEU A 189 9.39 7.04 -3.78
N PRO A 190 8.92 8.05 -4.54
CA PRO A 190 8.49 9.33 -3.96
C PRO A 190 7.36 9.17 -2.95
N THR A 191 6.39 8.31 -3.22
CA THR A 191 5.25 8.07 -2.33
C THR A 191 5.69 7.38 -1.04
N ILE A 192 6.52 6.33 -1.15
CA ILE A 192 7.04 5.61 0.02
C ILE A 192 7.96 6.51 0.85
N ASN A 193 8.84 7.30 0.24
CA ASN A 193 9.71 8.23 0.96
C ASN A 193 8.89 9.30 1.73
N LEU A 194 7.86 9.86 1.09
CA LEU A 194 6.96 10.81 1.73
C LEU A 194 6.17 10.18 2.86
N LEU A 195 5.71 8.93 2.69
CA LEU A 195 5.02 8.16 3.72
C LEU A 195 5.91 7.98 4.96
N THR A 196 7.15 7.51 4.78
CA THR A 196 8.13 7.36 5.87
C THR A 196 8.34 8.68 6.61
N THR A 197 8.53 9.77 5.86
CA THR A 197 8.69 11.12 6.45
C THR A 197 7.46 11.53 7.26
N LYS A 198 6.26 11.33 6.72
CA LYS A 198 5.00 11.65 7.42
C LYS A 198 4.83 10.82 8.70
N LEU A 199 5.15 9.54 8.68
CA LEU A 199 5.07 8.66 9.85
C LEU A 199 6.03 9.11 10.96
N GLU A 200 7.28 9.45 10.62
CA GLU A 200 8.23 9.99 11.59
C GLU A 200 7.78 11.33 12.18
N CYS A 201 7.19 12.22 11.37
CA CYS A 201 6.60 13.46 11.89
C CYS A 201 5.43 13.19 12.85
N VAL A 202 4.53 12.26 12.50
CA VAL A 202 3.37 11.92 13.32
C VAL A 202 3.80 11.28 14.64
N LYS A 203 4.92 10.54 14.68
CA LYS A 203 5.46 9.86 15.87
C LYS A 203 5.77 10.78 17.05
N LEU A 204 6.24 12.01 16.77
CA LEU A 204 6.75 12.95 17.77
C LEU A 204 5.69 13.31 18.84
N PRO A 205 4.47 13.74 18.48
CA PRO A 205 3.44 14.11 19.44
C PRO A 205 2.67 12.92 20.07
N LEU A 206 2.85 11.68 19.60
CA LEU A 206 2.04 10.55 20.08
C LEU A 206 2.34 10.19 21.53
N LYS A 207 1.34 9.71 22.24
CA LYS A 207 1.49 9.13 23.58
C LYS A 207 1.34 7.62 23.57
N TYR A 208 0.40 7.09 22.77
CA TYR A 208 -0.01 5.69 22.80
C TYR A 208 0.41 4.93 21.54
N CYS A 209 0.30 5.52 20.35
CA CYS A 209 0.51 4.82 19.07
C CYS A 209 1.96 4.82 18.57
N LYS A 210 2.95 5.20 19.40
CA LYS A 210 4.37 5.08 19.02
C LYS A 210 4.79 3.65 18.60
N PRO A 211 4.35 2.58 19.30
CA PRO A 211 4.66 1.21 18.88
C PRO A 211 4.09 0.86 17.50
N LEU A 212 2.92 1.40 17.15
CA LEU A 212 2.32 1.24 15.83
C LEU A 212 3.18 1.89 14.75
N VAL A 213 3.61 3.14 14.95
CA VAL A 213 4.51 3.81 14.01
C VAL A 213 5.81 3.01 13.82
N GLY A 214 6.40 2.52 14.91
CA GLY A 214 7.60 1.69 14.84
C GLY A 214 7.40 0.42 14.01
N ALA A 215 6.30 -0.30 14.25
CA ALA A 215 5.96 -1.50 13.48
C ALA A 215 5.75 -1.21 11.99
N LEU A 216 5.07 -0.10 11.66
CA LEU A 216 4.84 0.32 10.27
C LEU A 216 6.14 0.70 9.56
N LEU A 217 7.03 1.46 10.20
CA LEU A 217 8.31 1.87 9.62
C LEU A 217 9.22 0.67 9.34
N VAL A 218 9.29 -0.29 10.27
CA VAL A 218 10.02 -1.55 10.05
C VAL A 218 9.38 -2.36 8.91
N GLY A 219 8.05 -2.39 8.82
CA GLY A 219 7.34 -3.03 7.71
C GLY A 219 7.64 -2.38 6.36
N ILE A 220 7.71 -1.04 6.31
CA ILE A 220 8.08 -0.28 5.10
C ILE A 220 9.50 -0.64 4.69
N GLU A 221 10.46 -0.59 5.62
CA GLU A 221 11.87 -0.91 5.32
C GLU A 221 12.03 -2.34 4.80
N ASN A 222 11.43 -3.32 5.48
CA ASN A 222 11.56 -4.73 5.09
C ASN A 222 10.96 -5.04 3.70
N ARG A 223 9.91 -4.32 3.29
CA ARG A 223 9.18 -4.61 2.05
C ARG A 223 9.59 -3.73 0.88
N PHE A 224 9.96 -2.48 1.14
CA PHE A 224 10.30 -1.50 0.11
C PHE A 224 11.78 -1.12 0.11
N GLY A 225 12.56 -1.43 1.16
CA GLY A 225 13.95 -0.96 1.31
C GLY A 225 14.84 -1.32 0.12
N HIS A 226 14.73 -2.56 -0.38
CA HIS A 226 15.50 -3.02 -1.55
C HIS A 226 15.19 -2.20 -2.83
N MET A 227 13.96 -1.68 -2.97
CA MET A 227 13.53 -0.90 -4.13
C MET A 227 14.22 0.47 -4.19
N PHE A 228 14.71 1.00 -3.07
CA PHE A 228 15.49 2.24 -3.03
C PHE A 228 16.93 2.06 -3.54
N GLY A 229 17.36 0.81 -3.78
CA GLY A 229 18.60 0.46 -4.44
C GLY A 229 18.44 0.05 -5.90
N ASP A 230 17.21 0.08 -6.45
CA ASP A 230 16.93 -0.29 -7.83
C ASP A 230 17.11 0.93 -8.77
N PRO A 231 18.14 0.94 -9.64
CA PRO A 231 18.39 2.07 -10.54
C PRO A 231 17.23 2.39 -11.48
N GLU A 232 16.45 1.39 -11.89
CA GLU A 232 15.32 1.57 -12.82
C GLU A 232 14.17 2.32 -12.13
N LEU A 233 13.81 1.94 -10.90
CA LEU A 233 12.79 2.61 -10.10
C LEU A 233 13.20 4.04 -9.73
N ILE A 234 14.49 4.25 -9.43
CA ILE A 234 15.04 5.58 -9.15
C ILE A 234 14.99 6.44 -10.42
N ALA A 235 15.44 5.92 -11.55
CA ALA A 235 15.40 6.61 -12.84
C ALA A 235 13.96 6.99 -13.22
N ALA A 236 13.01 6.05 -13.12
CA ALA A 236 11.60 6.30 -13.36
C ALA A 236 11.05 7.46 -12.50
N SER A 237 11.46 7.51 -11.24
CA SER A 237 11.07 8.59 -10.31
C SER A 237 11.67 9.95 -10.70
N ILE A 238 12.93 9.96 -11.16
CA ILE A 238 13.63 11.17 -11.62
C ILE A 238 13.06 11.71 -12.93
N LEU A 239 12.67 10.82 -13.85
CA LEU A 239 12.16 11.21 -15.17
C LEU A 239 10.78 11.88 -15.10
N LEU A 240 10.04 11.70 -14.00
CA LEU A 240 8.79 12.42 -13.79
C LEU A 240 9.04 13.90 -13.45
N PRO A 241 8.57 14.86 -14.29
CA PRO A 241 8.85 16.29 -14.09
C PRO A 241 8.36 16.85 -12.75
N LYS A 242 7.36 16.21 -12.14
CA LYS A 242 6.79 16.56 -10.84
C LYS A 242 7.75 16.30 -9.68
N PHE A 243 8.57 15.25 -9.77
CA PHE A 243 9.45 14.83 -8.68
C PHE A 243 10.91 15.19 -8.94
N ARG A 244 11.41 14.88 -10.14
CA ARG A 244 12.82 15.05 -10.51
C ARG A 244 13.72 14.47 -9.42
N THR A 245 14.67 15.25 -8.91
CA THR A 245 15.55 14.84 -7.81
C THR A 245 15.07 15.31 -6.44
N THR A 246 13.93 16.00 -6.34
CA THR A 246 13.49 16.65 -5.08
C THR A 246 12.78 15.71 -4.12
N TRP A 247 12.41 14.50 -4.56
CA TRP A 247 11.67 13.55 -3.74
C TRP A 247 12.53 12.89 -2.66
N THR A 248 13.86 12.92 -2.78
CA THR A 248 14.82 12.40 -1.78
C THR A 248 15.92 13.42 -1.51
N LYS A 249 16.54 13.33 -0.32
CA LYS A 249 17.74 14.11 0.05
C LYS A 249 19.03 13.29 -0.11
N ASP A 250 18.90 12.00 -0.42
CA ASP A 250 20.03 11.12 -0.57
C ASP A 250 20.70 11.32 -1.94
N ASN A 251 21.87 11.96 -1.92
CA ASN A 251 22.65 12.22 -3.12
C ASN A 251 23.20 10.93 -3.77
N ALA A 252 23.37 9.84 -3.02
CA ALA A 252 23.83 8.57 -3.57
C ALA A 252 22.72 7.93 -4.41
N ILE A 253 21.48 7.92 -3.92
CA ILE A 253 20.30 7.45 -4.66
C ILE A 253 20.13 8.27 -5.95
N ILE A 254 20.18 9.61 -5.85
CA ILE A 254 20.04 10.49 -7.02
C ILE A 254 21.12 10.19 -8.06
N ARG A 255 22.38 10.01 -7.63
CA ARG A 255 23.49 9.71 -8.53
C ARG A 255 23.28 8.39 -9.26
N MET A 256 22.87 7.34 -8.55
CA MET A 256 22.60 6.01 -9.11
C MET A 256 21.58 6.08 -10.26
N GLY A 257 20.44 6.75 -10.03
CA GLY A 257 19.43 6.90 -11.08
C GLY A 257 19.90 7.77 -12.25
N MET A 258 20.65 8.84 -11.99
CA MET A 258 21.19 9.70 -13.05
C MET A 258 22.21 8.98 -13.93
N ASP A 259 23.08 8.15 -13.34
CA ASP A 259 24.07 7.38 -14.09
C ASP A 259 23.40 6.27 -14.90
N TYR A 260 22.37 5.62 -14.37
CA TYR A 260 21.54 4.68 -15.11
C TYR A 260 20.87 5.33 -16.33
N ILE A 261 20.30 6.54 -16.18
CA ILE A 261 19.70 7.28 -17.29
C ILE A 261 20.71 7.59 -18.39
N LYS A 262 21.93 8.05 -18.02
CA LYS A 262 22.98 8.38 -18.99
C LYS A 262 23.39 7.16 -19.80
N GLN A 263 23.63 6.03 -19.13
CA GLN A 263 24.05 4.79 -19.78
C GLN A 263 23.06 4.38 -20.88
N HIS A 264 21.76 4.39 -20.59
CA HIS A 264 20.73 3.98 -21.55
C HIS A 264 20.51 5.02 -22.67
N MET A 265 20.78 6.31 -22.41
CA MET A 265 20.79 7.34 -23.46
C MET A 265 21.97 7.16 -24.43
N GLU A 266 23.15 6.79 -23.92
CA GLU A 266 24.35 6.55 -24.74
C GLU A 266 24.23 5.27 -25.57
N GLU A 267 23.68 4.19 -25.01
CA GLU A 267 23.42 2.93 -25.73
C GLU A 267 22.46 3.10 -26.91
N THR A 268 21.47 4.00 -26.79
CA THR A 268 20.53 4.33 -27.88
C THR A 268 21.24 5.02 -29.07
N THR A 269 22.36 5.70 -28.83
CA THR A 269 23.11 6.40 -29.90
C THR A 269 24.08 5.52 -30.69
N LEU A 270 24.40 4.32 -30.21
CA LEU A 270 25.36 3.40 -30.85
C LEU A 270 24.68 2.25 -31.64
N GLY A 271 23.34 2.16 -31.60
CA GLY A 271 22.56 1.06 -32.20
C GLY A 271 22.07 1.24 -33.64
N ASP A 272 22.18 2.43 -34.26
CA ASP A 272 21.67 2.65 -35.63
C ASP A 272 22.72 2.29 -36.70
N GLY A 273 23.00 0.99 -36.82
CA GLY A 273 23.87 0.41 -37.84
C GLY A 273 23.25 -0.72 -38.65
N THR A 274 22.01 -1.14 -38.36
CA THR A 274 21.33 -2.19 -39.13
C THR A 274 19.85 -1.87 -39.31
N ARG A 275 19.56 -1.12 -40.37
CA ARG A 275 18.21 -0.90 -40.90
C ARG A 275 17.57 -2.24 -41.29
N SER A 276 16.62 -2.70 -40.49
CA SER A 276 15.52 -3.55 -40.93
C SER A 276 14.24 -2.71 -40.86
N SER A 277 13.64 -2.44 -42.02
CA SER A 277 12.50 -1.55 -42.16
C SER A 277 11.27 -2.08 -41.40
N SER A 278 10.70 -1.28 -40.51
CA SER A 278 9.31 -1.43 -40.08
C SER A 278 8.78 -0.21 -39.32
N SER A 279 7.83 0.48 -39.95
CA SER A 279 6.84 1.45 -39.42
C SER A 279 7.30 2.89 -39.13
N ASP A 280 6.78 3.80 -39.96
CA ASP A 280 7.02 5.25 -40.05
C ASP A 280 6.54 6.11 -38.84
N ASP A 281 6.40 5.56 -37.64
CA ASP A 281 5.85 6.31 -36.49
C ASP A 281 6.92 6.92 -35.56
N ASP A 282 8.14 6.38 -35.53
CA ASP A 282 9.22 6.85 -34.65
C ASP A 282 9.84 8.20 -35.12
N ASP A 283 9.69 8.54 -36.39
CA ASP A 283 10.22 9.78 -36.98
C ASP A 283 9.44 11.05 -36.56
N PHE A 284 8.21 10.91 -36.04
CA PHE A 284 7.35 12.05 -35.71
C PHE A 284 7.93 12.93 -34.60
N PHE A 285 8.51 12.33 -33.56
CA PHE A 285 9.06 13.07 -32.41
C PHE A 285 10.51 13.53 -32.64
N PHE A 286 11.28 12.79 -33.44
CA PHE A 286 12.70 13.08 -33.65
C PHE A 286 12.92 14.35 -34.48
N PHE A 287 12.12 14.57 -35.52
CA PHE A 287 12.25 15.74 -36.39
C PHE A 287 11.85 17.06 -35.71
N ALA A 288 10.91 17.00 -34.77
CA ALA A 288 10.42 18.18 -34.05
C ALA A 288 11.46 18.76 -33.08
N LEU A 289 12.38 17.94 -32.56
CA LEU A 289 13.41 18.37 -31.61
C LEU A 289 14.66 18.97 -32.28
N GLN A 290 14.89 18.69 -33.57
CA GLN A 290 16.08 19.16 -34.28
C GLN A 290 15.92 20.54 -34.95
N THR A 291 14.70 21.09 -35.00
CA THR A 291 14.46 22.39 -35.64
C THR A 291 14.39 23.53 -34.63
N SER A 292 15.55 23.94 -34.12
CA SER A 292 15.74 25.31 -33.64
C SER A 292 16.59 26.07 -34.66
N PRO A 293 16.10 27.18 -35.26
CA PRO A 293 16.89 27.93 -36.22
C PRO A 293 18.04 28.63 -35.49
N ALA A 294 19.26 28.32 -35.91
CA ALA A 294 20.45 29.05 -35.53
C ALA A 294 20.27 30.55 -35.84
N ARG A 295 20.59 31.38 -34.85
CA ARG A 295 20.62 32.84 -34.97
C ARG A 295 21.60 33.25 -36.07
N ASP A 296 21.08 33.87 -37.11
CA ASP A 296 21.87 34.56 -38.10
C ASP A 296 22.30 35.93 -37.54
N SER A 297 23.59 36.09 -37.24
CA SER A 297 24.19 37.40 -37.00
C SER A 297 25.70 37.33 -37.20
N SER A 298 26.12 37.53 -38.45
CA SER A 298 27.47 38.02 -38.75
C SER A 298 27.37 39.10 -39.82
N LYS A 299 27.57 40.34 -39.36
CA LYS A 299 27.86 41.50 -40.20
C LYS A 299 29.14 41.24 -40.98
N GLN A 300 29.18 41.66 -42.25
CA GLN A 300 30.44 41.96 -42.90
C GLN A 300 30.29 43.25 -43.73
N LEU A 301 31.02 44.26 -43.29
CA LEU A 301 31.37 45.48 -44.04
C LEU A 301 32.60 45.15 -44.89
N ASP A 302 32.57 45.46 -46.18
CA ASP A 302 33.49 46.38 -46.88
C ASP A 302 33.39 46.20 -48.41
N GLY A 303 33.33 47.32 -49.15
CA GLY A 303 33.38 47.40 -50.61
C GLY A 303 32.32 48.28 -51.22
#